data_AF-A0A952UXZ1-F1
#
_entry.id   AF-A0A952UXZ1-F1
#
_cell.length_a   1.000
_cell.length_b   1.000
_cell.length_c   1.000
_cell.angle_alpha   90.00
_cell.angle_beta   90.00
_cell.angle_gamma   90.00
#
_symmetry.space_group_name_H-M   'P 1'
#
loop_
_entity.id
_entity.type
_entity.pdbx_description
1 polymer ?
#
loop_
_entity_poly.entity_id
_entity_poly.type
_entity_poly.pdbx_seq_one_letter_code
_entity_poly.pdbx_strand_id
1 'polypeptide(L)'
;MKNLSVAILLSSALAAGCGGKTAEDPHSVLRSYSRALDEGRAEDAYRMLSEEARRGISLEAFRRMVKDNPEEVREIAKALSRPTARPVVTATVTSANGQELQLVLENGKWKVEATAIDLYAQDTPRHAIQGFIRAVERKRYDVVLKYVPDGHKEGLDAAKLKGAWEGHDKEEIDQVVAGVKQALPSATIEETGDRATMAYSQGTMQLVRERGLWKIEDFD
;
A
#
# COMPACT_ATOMS: atom_id res chain seq x y z
N MET A 1 33.77 53.86 44.54
CA MET A 1 33.98 52.64 43.72
C MET A 1 32.82 51.70 43.99
N LYS A 2 32.05 51.39 42.94
CA LYS A 2 30.76 50.67 42.98
C LYS A 2 31.03 49.17 42.91
N ASN A 3 30.59 48.38 43.89
CA ASN A 3 30.56 46.92 43.75
C ASN A 3 29.12 46.45 43.88
N LEU A 4 28.60 46.03 42.73
CA LEU A 4 27.25 45.65 42.39
C LEU A 4 27.07 44.16 42.75
N SER A 5 26.27 43.83 43.77
CA SER A 5 25.91 42.44 44.06
C SER A 5 24.68 42.06 43.22
N VAL A 6 24.93 41.27 42.19
CA VAL A 6 23.95 40.72 41.24
C VAL A 6 23.10 39.66 41.96
N ALA A 7 21.80 39.88 42.05
CA ALA A 7 20.82 38.88 42.46
C ALA A 7 20.58 37.90 41.30
N ILE A 8 20.96 36.64 41.50
CA ILE A 8 20.71 35.55 40.54
C ILE A 8 19.26 35.07 40.75
N LEU A 9 18.38 35.45 39.82
CA LEU A 9 17.03 34.89 39.69
C LEU A 9 17.14 33.47 39.07
N LEU A 10 16.83 32.45 39.87
CA LEU A 10 16.65 31.07 39.42
C LEU A 10 15.34 30.98 38.63
N SER A 11 15.43 31.09 37.30
CA SER A 11 14.32 30.82 36.38
C SER A 11 14.14 29.31 36.22
N SER A 12 13.21 28.73 36.98
CA SER A 12 12.73 27.36 36.78
C SER A 12 11.93 27.27 35.48
N ALA A 13 12.56 26.81 34.40
CA ALA A 13 11.90 26.45 33.16
C ALA A 13 11.07 25.17 33.36
N LEU A 14 9.75 25.30 33.45
CA LEU A 14 8.84 24.16 33.34
C LEU A 14 8.95 23.60 31.92
N ALA A 15 9.58 22.45 31.78
CA ALA A 15 9.49 21.63 30.59
C ALA A 15 8.04 21.11 30.47
N ALA A 16 7.21 21.83 29.73
CA ALA A 16 5.98 21.29 29.18
C ALA A 16 6.36 20.24 28.13
N GLY A 17 6.59 19.00 28.59
CA GLY A 17 6.73 17.86 27.71
C GLY A 17 5.41 17.67 26.97
N CYS A 18 5.42 17.90 25.66
CA CYS A 18 4.35 17.48 24.77
C CYS A 18 4.22 15.95 24.87
N GLY A 19 3.38 15.47 25.78
CA GLY A 19 2.90 14.11 25.77
C GLY A 19 2.10 13.93 24.48
N GLY A 20 2.76 13.43 23.44
CA GLY A 20 2.10 13.08 22.19
C GLY A 20 0.94 12.14 22.52
N LYS A 21 -0.28 12.51 22.13
CA LYS A 21 -1.44 11.63 22.24
C LYS A 21 -1.10 10.35 21.48
N THR A 22 -0.89 9.26 22.22
CA THR A 22 -0.76 7.93 21.63
C THR A 22 -2.06 7.62 20.89
N ALA A 23 -1.95 7.09 19.67
CA ALA A 23 -3.11 6.62 18.92
C ALA A 23 -3.93 5.65 19.78
N GLU A 24 -5.25 5.67 19.63
CA GLU A 24 -6.13 4.76 20.35
C GLU A 24 -5.80 3.29 20.04
N ASP A 25 -5.97 2.42 21.03
CA ASP A 25 -5.78 0.98 20.88
C ASP A 25 -6.78 0.43 19.83
N PRO A 26 -6.32 -0.28 18.79
CA PRO A 26 -7.22 -0.83 17.76
C PRO A 26 -8.33 -1.71 18.34
N HIS A 27 -8.08 -2.44 19.43
CA HIS A 27 -9.12 -3.24 20.06
C HIS A 27 -10.19 -2.39 20.75
N SER A 28 -9.84 -1.22 21.32
CA SER A 28 -10.86 -0.33 21.91
C SER A 28 -11.77 0.28 20.87
N VAL A 29 -11.24 0.61 19.68
CA VAL A 29 -12.04 1.09 18.55
C VAL A 29 -12.99 -0.02 18.08
N LEU A 30 -12.48 -1.23 17.82
CA LEU A 30 -13.31 -2.35 17.37
C LEU A 30 -14.40 -2.72 18.38
N ARG A 31 -14.09 -2.77 19.69
CA ARG A 31 -15.10 -3.03 20.74
C ARG A 31 -16.18 -1.96 20.76
N SER A 32 -15.80 -0.68 20.64
CA SER A 32 -16.76 0.42 20.66
C SER A 32 -17.67 0.41 19.43
N TYR A 33 -17.10 0.11 18.25
CA TYR A 33 -17.84 -0.04 17.00
C TYR A 33 -18.80 -1.24 17.06
N SER A 34 -18.32 -2.39 17.52
CA SER A 34 -19.13 -3.61 17.69
C SER A 34 -20.31 -3.37 18.61
N ARG A 35 -20.09 -2.69 19.75
CA ARG A 35 -21.18 -2.35 20.69
C ARG A 35 -22.20 -1.39 20.07
N ALA A 36 -21.75 -0.40 19.29
CA ALA A 36 -22.68 0.52 18.62
C ALA A 36 -23.56 -0.21 17.60
N LEU A 37 -23.02 -1.22 16.89
CA LEU A 37 -23.78 -2.07 15.99
C LEU A 37 -24.78 -2.98 16.73
N ASP A 38 -24.32 -3.67 17.79
CA ASP A 38 -25.14 -4.58 18.58
C ASP A 38 -26.34 -3.86 19.26
N GLU A 39 -26.12 -2.63 19.71
CA GLU A 39 -27.14 -1.77 20.34
C GLU A 39 -28.00 -1.02 19.30
N GLY A 40 -27.79 -1.21 18.00
CA GLY A 40 -28.53 -0.52 16.94
C GLY A 40 -28.25 0.98 16.83
N ARG A 41 -27.19 1.49 17.47
CA ARG A 41 -26.75 2.90 17.44
C ARG A 41 -26.01 3.21 16.14
N ALA A 42 -26.75 3.18 15.02
CA ALA A 42 -26.20 3.32 13.67
C ALA A 42 -25.40 4.63 13.46
N GLU A 43 -25.83 5.74 14.06
CA GLU A 43 -25.10 7.03 13.96
C GLU A 43 -23.74 6.98 14.67
N ASP A 44 -23.68 6.33 15.82
CA ASP A 44 -22.45 6.19 16.59
C ASP A 44 -21.45 5.31 15.86
N ALA A 45 -21.92 4.18 15.30
CA ALA A 45 -21.11 3.33 14.45
C ALA A 45 -20.63 4.08 13.19
N TYR A 46 -21.51 4.83 12.52
CA TYR A 46 -21.18 5.58 11.31
C TYR A 46 -20.10 6.65 11.55
N ARG A 47 -20.12 7.33 12.70
CA ARG A 47 -19.08 8.32 13.07
C ARG A 47 -17.69 7.72 13.23
N MET A 48 -17.58 6.42 13.49
CA MET A 48 -16.30 5.73 13.64
C MET A 48 -15.70 5.29 12.30
N LEU A 49 -16.45 5.40 11.20
CA LEU A 49 -15.95 5.08 9.86
C LEU A 49 -14.92 6.12 9.40
N SER A 50 -13.96 5.69 8.58
CA SER A 50 -13.03 6.60 7.91
C SER A 50 -13.80 7.58 7.00
N GLU A 51 -13.20 8.74 6.71
CA GLU A 51 -13.81 9.70 5.77
C GLU A 51 -14.04 9.07 4.39
N GLU A 52 -13.13 8.22 3.94
CA GLU A 52 -13.27 7.49 2.66
C GLU A 52 -14.47 6.53 2.69
N ALA A 53 -14.64 5.76 3.76
CA ALA A 53 -15.81 4.90 3.92
C ALA A 53 -17.12 5.71 3.95
N ARG A 54 -17.12 6.89 4.58
CA ARG A 54 -18.27 7.80 4.61
C ARG A 54 -18.58 8.49 3.27
N ARG A 55 -17.64 8.48 2.31
CA ARG A 55 -17.91 8.89 0.92
C ARG A 55 -18.63 7.79 0.14
N GLY A 56 -18.37 6.52 0.47
CA GLY A 56 -18.94 5.37 -0.22
C GLY A 56 -20.38 5.01 0.20
N ILE A 57 -20.79 5.34 1.43
CA ILE A 57 -22.15 5.07 1.92
C ILE A 57 -22.68 6.26 2.72
N SER A 58 -23.90 6.71 2.41
CA SER A 58 -24.55 7.79 3.18
C SER A 58 -25.03 7.29 4.54
N LEU A 59 -25.15 8.21 5.51
CA LEU A 59 -25.67 7.89 6.84
C LEU A 59 -27.08 7.26 6.77
N GLU A 60 -27.95 7.73 5.87
CA GLU A 60 -29.29 7.16 5.73
C GLU A 60 -29.26 5.74 5.19
N ALA A 61 -28.43 5.46 4.19
CA ALA A 61 -28.24 4.11 3.66
C ALA A 61 -27.68 3.18 4.74
N PHE A 62 -26.70 3.65 5.52
CA PHE A 62 -26.14 2.90 6.63
C PHE A 62 -27.18 2.63 7.73
N ARG A 63 -28.00 3.63 8.13
CA ARG A 63 -29.11 3.45 9.08
C ARG A 63 -30.10 2.39 8.60
N ARG A 64 -30.45 2.42 7.31
CA ARG A 64 -31.36 1.44 6.70
C ARG A 64 -30.75 0.04 6.75
N MET A 65 -29.49 -0.12 6.37
CA MET A 65 -28.77 -1.40 6.45
C MET A 65 -28.80 -1.98 7.87
N VAL A 66 -28.51 -1.17 8.89
CA VAL A 66 -28.53 -1.61 10.30
C VAL A 66 -29.93 -2.01 10.75
N LYS A 67 -30.96 -1.30 10.29
CA LYS A 67 -32.36 -1.54 10.65
C LYS A 67 -32.96 -2.76 9.95
N ASP A 68 -32.66 -2.94 8.67
CA ASP A 68 -33.30 -3.94 7.81
C ASP A 68 -32.70 -5.34 8.03
N ASN A 69 -31.44 -5.43 8.45
CA ASN A 69 -30.73 -6.70 8.67
C ASN A 69 -30.15 -6.83 10.11
N PRO A 70 -30.97 -6.76 11.16
CA PRO A 70 -30.48 -6.67 12.54
C PRO A 70 -29.76 -7.93 13.03
N GLU A 71 -30.16 -9.12 12.55
CA GLU A 71 -29.48 -10.38 12.91
C GLU A 71 -28.08 -10.46 12.31
N GLU A 72 -27.94 -10.11 11.03
CA GLU A 72 -26.64 -10.10 10.35
C GLU A 72 -25.68 -9.09 10.99
N VAL A 73 -26.19 -7.90 11.31
CA VAL A 73 -25.42 -6.86 12.01
C VAL A 73 -24.96 -7.34 13.39
N ARG A 74 -25.80 -8.06 14.13
CA ARG A 74 -25.43 -8.64 15.44
C ARG A 74 -24.37 -9.72 15.30
N GLU A 75 -24.42 -10.56 14.27
CA GLU A 75 -23.37 -11.55 14.03
C GLU A 75 -22.03 -10.90 13.66
N ILE A 76 -22.04 -9.85 12.83
CA ILE A 76 -20.85 -9.04 12.55
C ILE A 76 -20.30 -8.40 13.82
N ALA A 77 -21.16 -7.78 14.64
CA ALA A 77 -20.76 -7.17 15.90
C ALA A 77 -20.10 -8.18 16.86
N LYS A 78 -20.67 -9.39 16.98
CA LYS A 78 -20.08 -10.48 17.79
C LYS A 78 -18.71 -10.88 17.26
N ALA A 79 -18.55 -11.06 15.94
CA ALA A 79 -17.28 -11.43 15.34
C ALA A 79 -16.19 -10.36 15.60
N LEU A 80 -16.54 -9.08 15.46
CA LEU A 80 -15.62 -7.95 15.69
C LEU A 80 -15.27 -7.73 17.17
N SER A 81 -16.13 -8.16 18.10
CA SER A 81 -15.91 -7.99 19.54
C SER A 81 -14.75 -8.83 20.09
N ARG A 82 -14.35 -9.90 19.40
CA ARG A 82 -13.30 -10.85 19.83
C ARG A 82 -12.29 -11.13 18.71
N PRO A 83 -11.40 -10.18 18.38
CA PRO A 83 -10.34 -10.41 17.40
C PRO A 83 -9.42 -11.55 17.85
N THR A 84 -9.16 -12.50 16.96
CA THR A 84 -8.34 -13.70 17.25
C THR A 84 -6.83 -13.45 17.08
N ALA A 85 -6.45 -12.44 16.29
CA ALA A 85 -5.07 -12.05 16.07
C ALA A 85 -4.72 -10.74 16.79
N ARG A 86 -3.44 -10.56 17.10
CA ARG A 86 -2.93 -9.27 17.57
C ARG A 86 -3.00 -8.26 16.41
N PRO A 87 -3.49 -7.03 16.65
CA PRO A 87 -3.54 -6.01 15.62
C PRO A 87 -2.12 -5.66 15.22
N VAL A 88 -1.89 -5.63 13.92
CA VAL A 88 -0.65 -5.17 13.31
C VAL A 88 -0.95 -3.81 12.68
N VAL A 89 -0.20 -2.79 13.07
CA VAL A 89 -0.30 -1.46 12.45
C VAL A 89 0.75 -1.40 11.36
N THR A 90 0.31 -1.24 10.12
CA THR A 90 1.18 -1.04 8.97
C THR A 90 1.05 0.38 8.43
N ALA A 91 2.08 0.84 7.74
CA ALA A 91 2.05 2.06 6.96
C ALA A 91 2.71 1.81 5.61
N THR A 92 2.00 2.15 4.54
CA THR A 92 2.56 2.18 3.19
C THR A 92 3.21 3.54 2.96
N VAL A 93 4.50 3.57 2.64
CA VAL A 93 5.20 4.77 2.22
C VAL A 93 5.51 4.68 0.74
N THR A 94 4.92 5.57 -0.06
CA THR A 94 5.24 5.68 -1.49
C THR A 94 6.36 6.71 -1.67
N SER A 95 7.49 6.26 -2.22
CA SER A 95 8.60 7.16 -2.55
C SER A 95 8.37 7.87 -3.89
N ALA A 96 9.21 8.86 -4.22
CA ALA A 96 9.06 9.68 -5.43
C ALA A 96 9.07 8.90 -6.76
N ASN A 97 9.65 7.70 -6.78
CA ASN A 97 9.65 6.82 -7.96
C ASN A 97 8.48 5.82 -7.97
N GLY A 98 7.52 5.98 -7.06
CA GLY A 98 6.38 5.06 -6.90
C GLY A 98 6.67 3.82 -6.07
N GLN A 99 7.93 3.58 -5.65
CA GLN A 99 8.28 2.43 -4.81
C GLN A 99 7.53 2.53 -3.49
N GLU A 100 6.72 1.50 -3.21
CA GLU A 100 6.03 1.35 -1.95
C GLU A 100 6.92 0.60 -0.97
N LEU A 101 7.04 1.13 0.24
CA LEU A 101 7.73 0.51 1.34
C LEU A 101 6.71 0.27 2.45
N GLN A 102 6.49 -1.00 2.79
CA GLN A 102 5.66 -1.35 3.94
C GLN A 102 6.47 -1.20 5.23
N LEU A 103 5.90 -0.47 6.18
CA LEU A 103 6.41 -0.33 7.53
C LEU A 103 5.45 -1.02 8.49
N VAL A 104 5.99 -1.66 9.52
CA VAL A 104 5.22 -2.27 10.61
C VAL A 104 5.59 -1.60 11.93
N LEU A 105 4.59 -1.28 12.76
CA LEU A 105 4.82 -0.74 14.10
C LEU A 105 5.00 -1.89 15.09
N GLU A 106 6.24 -2.13 15.51
CA GLU A 106 6.58 -3.15 16.49
C GLU A 106 7.16 -2.53 17.76
N ASN A 107 6.56 -2.83 18.92
CA ASN A 107 7.00 -2.32 20.22
C ASN A 107 7.16 -0.79 20.25
N GLY A 108 6.22 -0.08 19.61
CA GLY A 108 6.22 1.39 19.50
C GLY A 108 7.28 1.96 18.56
N LYS A 109 7.95 1.13 17.74
CA LYS A 109 8.95 1.55 16.77
C LYS A 109 8.56 1.09 15.37
N TRP A 110 8.65 2.00 14.41
CA TRP A 110 8.49 1.64 13.00
C TRP A 110 9.68 0.81 12.53
N LYS A 111 9.39 -0.30 11.85
CA LYS A 111 10.36 -1.18 11.19
C LYS A 111 9.97 -1.40 9.74
N VAL A 112 10.96 -1.66 8.89
CA VAL A 112 10.72 -2.03 7.49
C VAL A 112 10.28 -3.49 7.44
N GLU A 113 9.17 -3.77 6.76
CA GLU A 113 8.70 -5.13 6.56
C GLU A 113 9.63 -5.90 5.60
N ALA A 114 9.88 -7.18 5.86
CA ALA A 114 10.86 -7.98 5.09
C ALA A 114 10.47 -8.17 3.61
N THR A 115 9.18 -8.17 3.28
CA THR A 115 8.67 -8.17 1.90
C THR A 115 9.16 -6.94 1.11
N ALA A 116 9.46 -5.84 1.78
CA ALA A 116 10.03 -4.64 1.17
C ALA A 116 11.51 -4.78 0.76
N ILE A 117 12.16 -5.89 1.08
CA ILE A 117 13.58 -6.16 0.76
C ILE A 117 13.73 -6.92 -0.57
N ASP A 118 12.69 -7.63 -1.05
CA ASP A 118 12.75 -8.29 -2.34
C ASP A 118 12.60 -7.28 -3.48
N LEU A 119 13.75 -6.81 -3.98
CA LEU A 119 13.85 -5.82 -5.06
C LEU A 119 13.18 -6.23 -6.38
N TYR A 120 12.84 -7.51 -6.51
CA TYR A 120 12.24 -8.12 -7.69
C TYR A 120 10.93 -8.85 -7.38
N ALA A 121 10.27 -8.49 -6.28
CA ALA A 121 8.97 -9.04 -5.89
C ALA A 121 7.91 -8.93 -7.01
N GLN A 122 6.97 -9.88 -7.00
CA GLN A 122 5.88 -10.00 -7.99
C GLN A 122 4.54 -10.30 -7.30
N ASP A 123 4.43 -10.04 -6.01
CA ASP A 123 3.24 -10.27 -5.18
C ASP A 123 2.11 -9.24 -5.43
N THR A 124 2.47 -8.04 -5.89
CA THR A 124 1.51 -7.01 -6.37
C THR A 124 1.86 -6.60 -7.80
N PRO A 125 0.89 -6.07 -8.60
CA PRO A 125 1.20 -5.55 -9.92
C PRO A 125 2.26 -4.45 -9.85
N ARG A 126 2.12 -3.53 -8.89
CA ARG A 126 3.08 -2.44 -8.70
C ARG A 126 4.50 -2.95 -8.45
N HIS A 127 4.66 -3.96 -7.59
CA HIS A 127 5.96 -4.57 -7.35
C HIS A 127 6.53 -5.23 -8.62
N ALA A 128 5.69 -5.94 -9.39
CA ALA A 128 6.14 -6.56 -10.64
C ALA A 128 6.65 -5.52 -11.65
N ILE A 129 5.94 -4.40 -11.82
CA ILE A 129 6.34 -3.31 -12.72
C ILE A 129 7.67 -2.69 -12.27
N GLN A 130 7.83 -2.43 -10.96
CA GLN A 130 9.06 -1.87 -10.40
C GLN A 130 10.26 -2.80 -10.56
N GLY A 131 10.05 -4.09 -10.27
CA GLY A 131 11.06 -5.12 -10.44
C GLY A 131 11.47 -5.28 -11.90
N PHE A 132 10.52 -5.24 -12.82
CA PHE A 132 10.77 -5.27 -14.26
C PHE A 132 11.61 -4.06 -14.71
N ILE A 133 11.18 -2.82 -14.42
CA ILE A 133 11.93 -1.60 -14.77
C ILE A 133 13.37 -1.70 -14.25
N ARG A 134 13.53 -2.11 -12.97
CA ARG A 134 14.84 -2.28 -12.35
C ARG A 134 15.68 -3.37 -13.05
N ALA A 135 15.06 -4.45 -13.52
CA ALA A 135 15.74 -5.52 -14.24
C ALA A 135 16.20 -5.06 -15.62
N VAL A 136 15.36 -4.32 -16.36
CA VAL A 136 15.72 -3.75 -17.66
C VAL A 136 16.83 -2.72 -17.55
N GLU A 137 16.70 -1.74 -16.65
CA GLU A 137 17.72 -0.70 -16.43
C GLU A 137 19.08 -1.28 -16.03
N ARG A 138 19.08 -2.40 -15.31
CA ARG A 138 20.31 -3.11 -14.89
C ARG A 138 20.77 -4.16 -15.89
N LYS A 139 20.10 -4.30 -17.04
CA LYS A 139 20.39 -5.29 -18.08
C LYS A 139 20.43 -6.73 -17.54
N ARG A 140 19.60 -7.00 -16.54
CA ARG A 140 19.45 -8.31 -15.87
C ARG A 140 18.42 -9.14 -16.62
N TYR A 141 18.73 -9.54 -17.86
CA TYR A 141 17.80 -10.28 -18.72
C TYR A 141 17.35 -11.63 -18.12
N ASP A 142 18.21 -12.25 -17.31
CA ASP A 142 17.87 -13.41 -16.47
C ASP A 142 16.69 -13.14 -15.52
N VAL A 143 16.62 -11.92 -14.99
CA VAL A 143 15.54 -11.48 -14.11
C VAL A 143 14.35 -10.97 -14.90
N VAL A 144 14.56 -10.31 -16.04
CA VAL A 144 13.47 -9.87 -16.92
C VAL A 144 12.57 -11.05 -17.30
N LEU A 145 13.15 -12.21 -17.61
CA LEU A 145 12.41 -13.44 -17.90
C LEU A 145 11.48 -13.91 -16.78
N LYS A 146 11.70 -13.49 -15.52
CA LYS A 146 10.79 -13.81 -14.42
C LYS A 146 9.46 -13.06 -14.53
N TYR A 147 9.42 -11.92 -15.22
CA TYR A 147 8.22 -11.14 -15.45
C TYR A 147 7.45 -11.57 -16.70
N VAL A 148 8.05 -12.39 -17.57
CA VAL A 148 7.37 -12.92 -18.76
C VAL A 148 6.37 -14.02 -18.33
N PRO A 149 5.13 -14.04 -18.87
CA PRO A 149 4.19 -15.15 -18.68
C PRO A 149 4.75 -16.46 -19.19
N ASP A 150 4.42 -17.58 -18.55
CA ASP A 150 4.95 -18.90 -18.92
C ASP A 150 4.67 -19.26 -20.39
N GLY A 151 3.50 -18.86 -20.92
CA GLY A 151 3.14 -19.06 -22.32
C GLY A 151 4.01 -18.29 -23.34
N HIS A 152 4.67 -17.21 -22.91
CA HIS A 152 5.53 -16.38 -23.78
C HIS A 152 7.03 -16.72 -23.62
N LYS A 153 7.38 -17.69 -22.75
CA LYS A 153 8.77 -18.10 -22.53
C LYS A 153 9.29 -19.11 -23.54
N GLU A 154 8.41 -19.75 -24.31
CA GLU A 154 8.83 -20.80 -25.23
C GLU A 154 9.81 -20.24 -26.28
N GLY A 155 11.02 -20.81 -26.32
CA GLY A 155 12.07 -20.34 -27.21
C GLY A 155 12.70 -18.98 -26.84
N LEU A 156 12.28 -18.34 -25.74
CA LEU A 156 12.85 -17.10 -25.24
C LEU A 156 13.86 -17.38 -24.11
N ASP A 157 15.09 -16.89 -24.29
CA ASP A 157 16.14 -16.96 -23.27
C ASP A 157 16.81 -15.60 -23.10
N ALA A 158 17.68 -15.48 -22.10
CA ALA A 158 18.31 -14.21 -21.75
C ALA A 158 19.23 -13.68 -22.86
N ALA A 159 19.83 -14.56 -23.66
CA ALA A 159 20.72 -14.18 -24.74
C ALA A 159 19.93 -13.62 -25.94
N LYS A 160 18.82 -14.26 -26.30
CA LYS A 160 17.91 -13.78 -27.34
C LYS A 160 17.27 -12.44 -26.96
N LEU A 161 16.77 -12.34 -25.72
CA LEU A 161 16.18 -11.11 -25.21
C LEU A 161 17.19 -9.96 -25.23
N LYS A 162 18.42 -10.23 -24.77
CA LYS A 162 19.53 -9.26 -24.87
C LYS A 162 19.81 -8.85 -26.32
N GLY A 163 19.91 -9.81 -27.24
CA GLY A 163 20.18 -9.52 -28.65
C GLY A 163 19.10 -8.66 -29.31
N ALA A 164 17.83 -8.87 -28.97
CA ALA A 164 16.71 -8.05 -29.43
C ALA A 164 16.75 -6.64 -28.83
N TRP A 165 16.81 -6.54 -27.50
CA TRP A 165 16.66 -5.28 -26.75
C TRP A 165 17.92 -4.42 -26.68
N GLU A 166 19.09 -4.95 -27.03
CA GLU A 166 20.28 -4.14 -27.30
C GLU A 166 20.49 -3.87 -28.79
N GLY A 167 19.65 -4.47 -29.65
CA GLY A 167 19.68 -4.35 -31.10
C GLY A 167 18.51 -3.54 -31.64
N HIS A 168 17.68 -4.19 -32.46
CA HIS A 168 16.61 -3.56 -33.22
C HIS A 168 15.47 -2.98 -32.35
N ASP A 169 15.14 -3.61 -31.23
CA ASP A 169 14.02 -3.19 -30.37
C ASP A 169 14.44 -2.21 -29.28
N LYS A 170 15.72 -1.81 -29.26
CA LYS A 170 16.29 -1.03 -28.16
C LYS A 170 15.55 0.29 -27.93
N GLU A 171 15.31 1.05 -29.00
CA GLU A 171 14.68 2.37 -28.88
C GLU A 171 13.23 2.26 -28.40
N GLU A 172 12.52 1.23 -28.87
CA GLU A 172 11.14 0.95 -28.48
C GLU A 172 11.06 0.58 -26.99
N ILE A 173 11.86 -0.38 -26.54
CA ILE A 173 11.81 -0.81 -25.14
C ILE A 173 12.29 0.30 -24.19
N ASP A 174 13.29 1.11 -24.58
CA ASP A 174 13.75 2.25 -23.79
C ASP A 174 12.63 3.30 -23.62
N GLN A 175 11.84 3.55 -24.67
CA GLN A 175 10.70 4.47 -24.62
C GLN A 175 9.57 3.95 -23.74
N VAL A 176 9.20 2.67 -23.90
CA VAL A 176 8.17 2.02 -23.09
C VAL A 176 8.56 2.07 -21.62
N VAL A 177 9.78 1.64 -21.28
CA VAL A 177 10.26 1.65 -19.89
C VAL A 177 10.29 3.06 -19.31
N ALA A 178 10.71 4.06 -20.09
CA ALA A 178 10.68 5.45 -19.65
C ALA A 178 9.26 5.96 -19.38
N GLY A 179 8.31 5.67 -20.27
CA GLY A 179 6.90 6.06 -20.13
C GLY A 179 6.24 5.41 -18.93
N VAL A 180 6.42 4.10 -18.75
CA VAL A 180 5.92 3.35 -17.59
C VAL A 180 6.53 3.89 -16.30
N LYS A 181 7.86 4.11 -16.26
CA LYS A 181 8.55 4.66 -15.09
C LYS A 181 8.05 6.06 -14.71
N GLN A 182 7.73 6.89 -15.70
CA GLN A 182 7.21 8.24 -15.46
C GLN A 182 5.79 8.21 -14.90
N ALA A 183 4.93 7.31 -15.40
CA ALA A 183 3.53 7.21 -14.98
C ALA A 183 3.37 6.54 -13.60
N LEU A 184 4.19 5.53 -13.32
CA LEU A 184 4.05 4.64 -12.17
C LEU A 184 3.86 5.33 -10.80
N PRO A 185 4.55 6.43 -10.45
CA PRO A 185 4.41 7.06 -9.13
C PRO A 185 3.00 7.54 -8.81
N SER A 186 2.24 7.94 -9.82
CA SER A 186 0.87 8.45 -9.67
C SER A 186 -0.19 7.59 -10.34
N ALA A 187 0.21 6.51 -11.02
CA ALA A 187 -0.71 5.65 -11.74
C ALA A 187 -1.63 4.87 -10.80
N THR A 188 -2.92 4.91 -11.10
CA THR A 188 -3.90 3.94 -10.59
C THR A 188 -3.73 2.63 -11.36
N ILE A 189 -3.62 1.52 -10.65
CA ILE A 189 -3.57 0.17 -11.24
C ILE A 189 -4.92 -0.47 -10.97
N GLU A 190 -5.64 -0.82 -12.02
CA GLU A 190 -6.95 -1.45 -11.93
C GLU A 190 -6.78 -2.96 -11.90
N GLU A 191 -7.08 -3.59 -10.76
CA GLU A 191 -7.01 -5.05 -10.60
C GLU A 191 -8.41 -5.67 -10.76
N THR A 192 -8.52 -6.65 -11.66
CA THR A 192 -9.75 -7.45 -11.88
C THR A 192 -9.40 -8.94 -11.90
N GLY A 193 -9.60 -9.62 -10.77
CA GLY A 193 -9.27 -11.03 -10.63
C GLY A 193 -7.78 -11.29 -10.80
N ASP A 194 -7.41 -12.11 -11.80
CA ASP A 194 -6.02 -12.44 -12.13
C ASP A 194 -5.42 -11.52 -13.22
N ARG A 195 -6.06 -10.38 -13.50
CA ARG A 195 -5.60 -9.37 -14.47
C ARG A 195 -5.43 -8.01 -13.81
N ALA A 196 -4.46 -7.24 -14.28
CA ALA A 196 -4.32 -5.84 -13.89
C ALA A 196 -3.92 -4.98 -15.08
N THR A 197 -4.37 -3.73 -15.10
CA THR A 197 -4.04 -2.77 -16.15
C THR A 197 -3.51 -1.47 -15.56
N MET A 198 -2.57 -0.85 -16.26
CA MET A 198 -2.03 0.45 -15.90
C MET A 198 -1.80 1.30 -17.15
N ALA A 199 -2.48 2.44 -17.22
CA ALA A 199 -2.24 3.41 -18.29
C ALA A 199 -0.86 4.09 -18.10
N TYR A 200 -0.14 4.30 -19.21
CA TYR A 200 1.09 5.08 -19.27
C TYR A 200 1.07 5.97 -20.51
N SER A 201 2.13 6.76 -20.73
CA SER A 201 2.14 7.81 -21.76
C SER A 201 1.94 7.33 -23.20
N GLN A 202 2.31 6.08 -23.50
CA GLN A 202 2.27 5.54 -24.87
C GLN A 202 1.19 4.47 -25.06
N GLY A 203 0.52 4.02 -24.00
CA GLY A 203 -0.57 3.05 -24.10
C GLY A 203 -0.93 2.43 -22.76
N THR A 204 -1.24 1.14 -22.74
CA THR A 204 -1.68 0.42 -21.54
C THR A 204 -0.80 -0.79 -21.27
N MET A 205 -0.24 -0.86 -20.06
CA MET A 205 0.45 -2.05 -19.60
C MET A 205 -0.56 -3.04 -19.04
N GLN A 206 -0.50 -4.29 -19.52
CA GLN A 206 -1.35 -5.37 -19.06
C GLN A 206 -0.53 -6.38 -18.26
N LEU A 207 -1.08 -6.85 -17.14
CA LEU A 207 -0.48 -7.86 -16.27
C LEU A 207 -1.42 -9.02 -16.04
N VAL A 208 -0.83 -10.21 -15.91
CA VAL A 208 -1.54 -11.44 -15.56
C VAL A 208 -0.90 -12.09 -14.33
N ARG A 209 -1.73 -12.62 -13.44
CA ARG A 209 -1.28 -13.35 -12.25
C ARG A 209 -1.15 -14.84 -12.58
N GLU A 210 0.08 -15.34 -12.57
CA GLU A 210 0.39 -16.76 -12.77
C GLU A 210 1.05 -17.36 -11.54
N ARG A 211 0.45 -18.42 -10.99
CA ARG A 211 0.95 -19.11 -9.77
C ARG A 211 1.21 -18.15 -8.60
N GLY A 212 0.34 -17.15 -8.43
CA GLY A 212 0.45 -16.15 -7.37
C GLY A 212 1.49 -15.04 -7.63
N LEU A 213 2.09 -14.98 -8.82
CA LEU A 213 3.05 -13.94 -9.20
C LEU A 213 2.53 -13.16 -10.41
N TRP A 214 2.60 -11.84 -10.34
CA TRP A 214 2.26 -10.95 -11.43
C TRP A 214 3.34 -10.95 -12.51
N LYS A 215 2.89 -11.12 -13.75
CA LYS A 215 3.67 -11.13 -15.00
C LYS A 215 3.19 -9.99 -15.89
N ILE A 216 4.07 -9.50 -16.77
CA ILE A 216 3.76 -8.47 -17.74
C ILE A 216 3.34 -9.17 -19.02
N GLU A 217 2.06 -9.07 -19.33
CA GLU A 217 1.45 -9.74 -20.48
C GLU A 217 1.72 -8.99 -21.77
N ASP A 218 1.49 -7.67 -21.76
CA ASP A 218 1.63 -6.82 -22.95
C ASP A 218 1.85 -5.33 -22.59
N PHE A 219 2.32 -4.59 -23.59
CA PHE A 219 2.39 -3.13 -23.61
C PHE A 219 1.65 -2.68 -24.89
N ASP A 220 0.36 -2.33 -24.76
CA ASP A 220 -0.39 -1.70 -25.85
C ASP A 220 0.21 -0.33 -26.20
#